data_AF-A0A3M1AJZ7-F1
#
_entry.id   AF-A0A3M1AJZ7-F1
#
_cell.length_a   1.000
_cell.length_b   1.000
_cell.length_c   1.000
_cell.angle_alpha   90.00
_cell.angle_beta   90.00
_cell.angle_gamma   90.00
#
_symmetry.space_group_name_H-M   'P 1'
#
loop_
_entity.id
_entity.type
_entity.pdbx_description
1 polymer ?
#
loop_
_entity_poly.entity_id
_entity_poly.type
_entity_poly.pdbx_seq_one_letter_code
_entity_poly.pdbx_strand_id
1 'polypeptide(L)'
;MLGWSAIYLWIGFGCQGNPGAPVVEQKPPVLEQKPVVRVAGTLQTPTLWEAKNQYVVTGDITVPRGVTLKIQGGTEVKFDGFYQLIIDGGLLLEGTAESPVLFSSNKTEPRT
;
A
#
# COMPACT_ATOMS: atom_id res chain seq x y z
N MET A 1 2.38 11.18 33.89
CA MET A 1 2.55 9.73 34.00
C MET A 1 3.37 9.28 32.81
N LEU A 2 4.54 8.71 33.10
CA LEU A 2 5.38 7.75 32.36
C LEU A 2 5.11 7.60 30.84
N GLY A 3 6.10 7.66 29.95
CA GLY A 3 7.54 7.67 30.12
C GLY A 3 8.18 7.85 28.74
N TRP A 4 9.27 8.60 28.73
CA TRP A 4 10.13 8.76 27.58
C TRP A 4 10.93 7.47 27.37
N SER A 5 11.03 6.98 26.13
CA SER A 5 12.08 6.03 25.75
C SER A 5 12.58 6.38 24.36
N ALA A 6 13.48 7.36 24.30
CA ALA A 6 14.34 7.58 23.15
C ALA A 6 15.72 7.00 23.53
N ILE A 7 16.03 5.82 23.01
CA ILE A 7 17.37 5.24 23.10
C ILE A 7 18.23 5.98 22.08
N TYR A 8 18.95 6.99 22.53
CA TYR A 8 20.02 7.63 21.76
C TYR A 8 21.34 6.89 22.07
N LEU A 9 21.91 6.20 21.08
CA LEU A 9 23.31 5.80 21.11
C LEU A 9 24.14 6.92 20.49
N TRP A 10 24.96 7.57 21.32
CA TRP A 10 25.78 8.73 20.99
C TRP A 10 27.18 8.27 20.56
N ILE A 11 27.68 8.73 19.41
CA ILE A 11 29.12 8.78 19.13
C ILE A 11 29.45 10.03 18.30
N GLY A 12 30.22 10.94 18.90
CA GLY A 12 31.19 11.78 18.20
C GLY A 12 30.92 13.29 18.06
N PHE A 13 31.35 14.07 19.07
CA PHE A 13 32.00 15.42 19.03
C PHE A 13 31.89 16.28 17.74
N GLY A 14 31.26 17.47 17.79
CA GLY A 14 31.92 18.81 17.97
C GLY A 14 32.11 19.51 16.61
N CYS A 15 31.83 20.79 16.32
CA CYS A 15 31.78 22.04 17.08
C CYS A 15 30.85 23.10 16.41
N GLN A 16 30.27 23.97 17.24
CA GLN A 16 29.83 25.38 17.04
C GLN A 16 29.33 25.93 15.69
N GLY A 17 28.11 26.52 15.72
CA GLY A 17 27.78 27.76 14.98
C GLY A 17 26.42 27.80 14.28
N ASN A 18 25.44 28.51 14.86
CA ASN A 18 24.84 29.75 14.31
C ASN A 18 23.56 30.14 15.11
N PRO A 19 23.52 31.25 15.86
CA PRO A 19 22.28 31.75 16.44
C PRO A 19 21.53 32.56 15.37
N GLY A 20 20.46 31.98 14.80
CA GLY A 20 19.54 32.74 13.93
C GLY A 20 19.06 32.06 12.64
N ALA A 21 19.18 30.74 12.49
CA ALA A 21 18.37 30.04 11.48
C ALA A 21 17.04 29.60 12.15
N PRO A 22 15.86 29.87 11.57
CA PRO A 22 14.68 29.12 11.97
C PRO A 22 15.03 27.65 11.76
N VAL A 23 14.95 26.86 12.83
CA VAL A 23 14.96 25.41 12.70
C VAL A 23 13.73 25.10 11.85
N VAL A 24 13.94 24.92 10.54
CA VAL A 24 12.92 24.29 9.70
C VAL A 24 12.83 22.90 10.30
N GLU A 25 11.81 22.71 11.14
CA GLU A 25 11.38 21.39 11.56
C GLU A 25 10.95 20.66 10.30
N GLN A 26 11.92 20.05 9.61
CA GLN A 26 11.63 19.05 8.63
C GLN A 26 11.06 17.90 9.43
N LYS A 27 9.73 17.90 9.56
CA LYS A 27 8.96 16.70 9.87
C LYS A 27 9.62 15.56 9.09
N PRO A 28 10.13 14.51 9.76
CA PRO A 28 10.73 13.37 9.06
C PRO A 28 9.80 12.99 7.90
N PRO A 29 10.29 12.64 6.69
CA PRO A 29 9.42 12.21 5.63
C PRO A 29 8.57 11.07 6.20
N VAL A 30 7.30 11.38 6.49
CA VAL A 30 6.32 10.35 6.82
C VAL A 30 6.17 9.69 5.48
N LEU A 31 6.86 8.57 5.30
CA LEU A 31 6.64 7.69 4.16
C LEU A 31 5.13 7.49 4.12
N GLU A 32 4.45 8.07 3.14
CA GLU A 32 3.00 7.97 2.99
C GLU A 32 2.69 6.54 2.55
N GLN A 33 2.76 5.62 3.52
CA GLN A 33 2.56 4.21 3.31
C GLN A 33 1.06 3.96 3.33
N LYS A 34 0.51 3.60 2.17
CA LYS A 34 -0.89 3.17 2.05
C LYS A 34 -1.14 2.00 3.01
N PRO A 35 -2.25 1.97 3.76
CA PRO A 35 -2.64 0.81 4.53
C PRO A 35 -2.71 -0.44 3.66
N VAL A 36 -2.17 -1.55 4.18
CA VAL A 36 -2.16 -2.83 3.47
C VAL A 36 -3.41 -3.63 3.83
N VAL A 37 -4.19 -4.01 2.82
CA VAL A 37 -5.38 -4.87 2.96
C VAL A 37 -5.10 -6.21 2.30
N ARG A 38 -5.16 -7.30 3.07
CA ARG A 38 -4.97 -8.66 2.57
C ARG A 38 -6.29 -9.25 2.13
N VAL A 39 -6.35 -9.82 0.93
CA VAL A 39 -7.57 -10.32 0.29
C VAL A 39 -7.36 -11.71 -0.31
N ALA A 40 -8.38 -12.57 -0.19
CA ALA A 40 -8.43 -13.91 -0.75
C ALA A 40 -9.90 -14.43 -0.73
N GLY A 41 -10.18 -15.49 -1.48
CA GLY A 41 -11.46 -16.20 -1.47
C GLY A 41 -12.51 -15.62 -2.42
N THR A 42 -13.76 -16.02 -2.22
CA THR A 42 -14.88 -15.64 -3.09
C THR A 42 -15.60 -14.40 -2.58
N LEU A 43 -15.76 -13.38 -3.42
CA LEU A 43 -16.53 -12.19 -3.09
C LEU A 43 -18.03 -12.53 -3.04
N GLN A 44 -18.66 -12.33 -1.89
CA GLN A 44 -20.09 -12.59 -1.71
C GLN A 44 -20.96 -11.40 -2.08
N THR A 45 -20.39 -10.19 -2.05
CA THR A 45 -21.10 -8.93 -2.28
C THR A 45 -20.28 -8.01 -3.18
N PRO A 46 -20.93 -7.05 -3.87
CA PRO A 46 -20.21 -6.01 -4.59
C PRO A 46 -19.18 -5.34 -3.68
N THR A 47 -17.95 -5.25 -4.16
CA THR A 47 -16.80 -4.82 -3.35
C THR A 47 -16.07 -3.68 -4.06
N LEU A 48 -15.69 -2.66 -3.30
CA LEU A 48 -14.89 -1.53 -3.76
C LEU A 48 -13.46 -1.64 -3.21
N TRP A 49 -12.49 -1.61 -4.10
CA TRP A 49 -11.08 -1.41 -3.75
C TRP A 49 -10.70 0.05 -3.93
N GLU A 50 -10.32 0.69 -2.82
CA GLU A 50 -10.06 2.13 -2.75
C GLU A 50 -8.58 2.45 -2.96
N ALA A 51 -8.31 3.55 -3.67
CA ALA A 51 -6.95 3.96 -4.03
C ALA A 51 -6.06 4.33 -2.82
N LYS A 52 -6.69 4.63 -1.68
CA LYS A 52 -6.01 4.91 -0.40
C LYS A 52 -5.32 3.68 0.19
N ASN A 53 -5.69 2.47 -0.24
CA ASN A 53 -5.15 1.21 0.25
C ASN A 53 -4.22 0.55 -0.78
N GLN A 54 -3.30 -0.27 -0.28
CA GLN A 54 -2.59 -1.26 -1.09
C GLN A 54 -3.21 -2.63 -0.83
N TYR A 55 -3.63 -3.32 -1.89
CA TYR A 55 -4.22 -4.66 -1.77
C TYR A 55 -3.16 -5.73 -1.99
N VAL A 56 -3.07 -6.71 -1.09
CA VAL A 56 -2.19 -7.87 -1.22
C VAL A 56 -3.05 -9.12 -1.34
N VAL A 57 -2.97 -9.76 -2.51
CA VAL A 57 -3.67 -11.00 -2.82
C VAL A 57 -2.88 -12.17 -2.23
N THR A 58 -3.43 -12.79 -1.20
CA THR A 58 -2.80 -13.90 -0.44
C THR A 58 -3.40 -15.26 -0.75
N GLY A 59 -4.27 -15.34 -1.75
CA GLY A 59 -4.98 -16.53 -2.20
C GLY A 59 -5.78 -16.21 -3.45
N ASP A 60 -6.32 -17.22 -4.13
CA ASP A 60 -7.17 -16.99 -5.29
C ASP A 60 -8.38 -16.14 -4.91
N ILE A 61 -8.73 -15.19 -5.78
CA ILE A 61 -9.91 -14.36 -5.64
C ILE A 61 -10.90 -14.76 -6.72
N THR A 62 -12.13 -15.05 -6.33
CA THR A 62 -13.22 -15.33 -7.27
C THR A 62 -14.29 -14.26 -7.15
N VAL A 63 -14.64 -13.64 -8.27
CA VAL A 63 -15.78 -12.74 -8.41
C VAL A 63 -16.90 -13.51 -9.10
N PRO A 64 -17.88 -14.06 -8.36
CA PRO A 64 -18.93 -14.89 -8.94
C PRO A 64 -19.92 -14.05 -9.75
N ARG A 65 -20.73 -14.73 -10.57
CA ARG A 65 -21.84 -14.10 -11.31
C ARG A 65 -22.77 -13.34 -10.37
N GLY A 66 -23.19 -12.15 -10.78
CA GLY A 66 -24.06 -11.27 -9.98
C GLY A 66 -23.30 -10.38 -8.98
N VAL A 67 -21.99 -10.57 -8.81
CA VAL A 67 -21.13 -9.70 -8.00
C VAL A 67 -20.22 -8.88 -8.91
N THR A 68 -19.96 -7.62 -8.52
CA THR A 68 -19.02 -6.74 -9.22
C THR A 68 -17.88 -6.33 -8.29
N LEU A 69 -16.65 -6.53 -8.74
CA LEU A 69 -15.46 -5.93 -8.14
C LEU A 69 -15.16 -4.61 -8.84
N LYS A 70 -15.18 -3.51 -8.08
CA LYS A 70 -14.81 -2.18 -8.56
C LYS A 70 -13.47 -1.78 -7.97
N ILE A 71 -12.52 -1.36 -8.81
CA ILE A 71 -11.19 -0.94 -8.40
C ILE A 71 -10.96 0.51 -8.85
N GLN A 72 -10.71 1.40 -7.90
CA GLN A 72 -10.44 2.81 -8.18
C GLN A 72 -9.09 3.00 -8.86
N GLY A 73 -8.99 4.00 -9.74
CA GLY A 73 -7.70 4.43 -10.29
C GLY A 73 -6.70 4.83 -9.20
N GLY A 74 -5.43 4.49 -9.39
CA GLY A 74 -4.38 4.68 -8.39
C GLY A 74 -4.29 3.56 -7.35
N THR A 75 -5.11 2.51 -7.45
CA THR A 75 -5.01 1.32 -6.59
C THR A 75 -3.84 0.43 -7.01
N GLU A 76 -3.05 -0.01 -6.04
CA GLU A 76 -2.00 -1.01 -6.22
C GLU A 76 -2.48 -2.36 -5.70
N VAL A 77 -2.42 -3.38 -6.56
CA VAL A 77 -2.77 -4.76 -6.25
C VAL A 77 -1.52 -5.63 -6.43
N LYS A 78 -1.07 -6.26 -5.35
CA LYS A 78 0.14 -7.08 -5.31
C LYS A 78 -0.20 -8.54 -5.05
N PHE A 79 0.30 -9.44 -5.90
CA PHE A 79 0.09 -10.88 -5.73
C PHE A 79 1.23 -11.49 -4.91
N ASP A 80 0.92 -12.07 -3.75
CA ASP A 80 1.91 -12.65 -2.82
C ASP A 80 2.38 -14.06 -3.25
N GLY A 81 1.85 -14.57 -4.36
CA GLY A 81 2.14 -15.88 -4.91
C GLY A 81 1.54 -16.05 -6.31
N PHE A 82 1.52 -17.29 -6.78
CA PHE A 82 0.86 -17.66 -8.05
C PHE A 82 -0.65 -17.80 -7.83
N TYR A 83 -1.30 -16.67 -7.53
CA TYR A 83 -2.74 -16.63 -7.29
C TYR A 83 -3.48 -16.05 -8.49
N GLN A 84 -4.71 -16.49 -8.65
CA GLN A 84 -5.58 -16.08 -9.74
C GLN A 84 -6.61 -15.06 -9.26
N LEU A 85 -6.92 -14.10 -10.14
CA LEU A 85 -8.13 -13.28 -10.05
C LEU A 85 -9.11 -13.80 -11.09
N ILE A 86 -10.09 -14.59 -10.64
CA ILE A 86 -11.09 -15.27 -11.46
C ILE A 86 -12.34 -14.40 -11.49
N ILE A 87 -12.75 -13.96 -12.69
CA ILE A 87 -13.90 -13.08 -12.87
C ILE A 87 -14.99 -13.83 -13.66
N ASP A 88 -15.98 -14.37 -12.96
CA ASP A 88 -17.21 -14.90 -13.56
C ASP A 88 -18.35 -13.85 -13.60
N GLY A 89 -18.25 -12.82 -12.76
CA GLY A 89 -19.19 -11.70 -12.67
C GLY A 89 -18.66 -10.42 -13.34
N GLY A 90 -18.74 -9.31 -12.63
CA GLY A 90 -18.31 -8.00 -13.10
C GLY A 90 -16.94 -7.59 -12.57
N LEU A 91 -16.12 -6.99 -13.42
CA LEU A 91 -14.91 -6.26 -13.03
C LEU A 91 -14.95 -4.86 -13.64
N LEU A 92 -14.93 -3.83 -12.79
CA LEU A 92 -14.88 -2.43 -13.20
C LEU A 92 -13.58 -1.79 -12.72
N LEU A 93 -12.74 -1.38 -13.66
CA LEU A 93 -11.48 -0.67 -13.39
C LEU A 93 -11.65 0.80 -13.75
N GLU A 94 -11.48 1.69 -12.77
CA GLU A 94 -11.59 3.15 -12.96
C GLU A 94 -10.21 3.80 -13.08
N GLY A 95 -9.25 3.09 -13.67
CA GLY A 95 -7.91 3.59 -13.93
C GLY A 95 -7.89 4.61 -15.06
N THR A 96 -7.07 5.66 -14.90
CA THR A 96 -6.78 6.65 -15.94
C THR A 96 -5.28 6.64 -16.26
N ALA A 97 -4.86 7.39 -17.29
CA ALA A 97 -3.44 7.56 -17.58
C ALA A 97 -2.68 8.25 -16.43
N GLU A 98 -3.34 9.15 -15.70
CA GLU A 98 -2.79 9.87 -14.54
C GLU A 98 -2.85 9.05 -13.25
N SER A 99 -3.74 8.07 -13.17
CA SER A 99 -3.96 7.23 -11.99
C SER A 99 -4.32 5.80 -12.42
N PRO A 100 -3.33 5.02 -12.87
CA PRO A 100 -3.57 3.66 -13.36
C PRO A 100 -3.92 2.72 -12.21
N VAL A 101 -4.58 1.60 -12.53
CA VAL A 101 -4.66 0.45 -11.62
C VAL A 101 -3.47 -0.44 -11.90
N LEU A 102 -2.62 -0.68 -10.90
CA LEU A 102 -1.39 -1.44 -11.06
C LEU A 102 -1.52 -2.83 -10.46
N PHE A 103 -1.38 -3.86 -11.30
CA PHE A 103 -1.22 -5.25 -10.87
C PHE A 103 0.25 -5.63 -10.95
N SER A 104 0.81 -6.12 -9.85
CA SER A 104 2.23 -6.52 -9.78
C SER A 104 2.44 -7.70 -8.84
N SER A 105 3.63 -8.30 -8.91
CA SER A 105 4.06 -9.27 -7.90
C SER A 105 4.38 -8.56 -6.58
N ASN A 106 4.08 -9.18 -5.45
CA ASN A 106 4.54 -8.70 -4.13
C ASN A 106 6.01 -9.06 -3.87
N LYS A 107 6.66 -9.81 -4.77
CA LYS A 107 8.08 -10.12 -4.69
C LYS A 107 8.90 -8.99 -5.27
N THR A 108 9.92 -8.60 -4.52
CA THR A 108 10.89 -7.57 -4.90
C THR A 108 11.91 -8.06 -5.94
N GLU A 109 11.99 -9.37 -6.16
CA GLU A 109 12.96 -10.03 -7.05
C GLU A 109 12.27 -11.00 -8.01
N PRO A 110 12.59 -10.96 -9.33
CA PRO A 110 12.18 -11.99 -10.27
C PRO A 110 12.80 -13.34 -9.88
N ARG A 111 12.01 -14.42 -9.84
CA ARG A 111 12.57 -15.78 -9.77
C ARG A 111 12.65 -16.34 -11.20
N THR A 112 13.87 -16.64 -11.64
CA THR A 112 14.19 -17.36 -12.89
C THR A 112 13.94 -18.85 -12.77
#